data_AF-A0A164LC00-F1
#
_entry.id   AF-A0A164LC00-F1
#
_cell.length_a   1.000
_cell.length_b   1.000
_cell.length_c   1.000
_cell.angle_alpha   90.00
_cell.angle_beta   90.00
_cell.angle_gamma   90.00
#
_symmetry.space_group_name_H-M   'P 1'
#
loop_
_entity.id
_entity.type
_entity.pdbx_description
1 polymer ?
#
loop_
_entity_poly.entity_id
_entity_poly.type
_entity_poly.pdbx_seq_one_letter_code
_entity_poly.pdbx_strand_id
1 'polypeptide(L)'
;MPVYVWLRPEFEGRESELMLLADVAKELGVSPQAVTNWRRRHPRQFPPTVAMVGRLVYVARAEVIDFAASRGLPQPDVVPPQNPSTVWHRPEFMDRPHLLVNLAEVAAQFGVSRQAVSWWRQRGDDFPAAVFESARQVLVVRTEIEDWVRARNLARAERAHARRVQASRERARRRLSDAVLTPGTAA
;
A
#
# COMPACT_ATOMS: atom_id res chain seq x y z
N MET A 1 22.70 37.39 5.80
CA MET A 1 23.40 36.38 4.99
C MET A 1 23.38 35.06 5.76
N PRO A 2 22.97 33.94 5.14
CA PRO A 2 23.06 32.63 5.78
C PRO A 2 24.53 32.31 6.10
N VAL A 3 24.79 31.79 7.30
CA VAL A 3 26.13 31.35 7.69
C VAL A 3 26.27 29.88 7.29
N TYR A 4 27.18 29.61 6.37
CA TYR A 4 27.50 28.25 5.92
C TYR A 4 28.53 27.61 6.85
N VAL A 5 28.26 26.36 7.23
CA VAL A 5 29.27 25.47 7.80
C VAL A 5 29.71 24.55 6.67
N TRP A 6 30.87 24.85 6.07
CA TRP A 6 31.45 24.09 4.97
C TRP A 6 32.05 22.78 5.49
N LEU A 7 31.62 21.65 4.93
CA LEU A 7 32.19 20.33 5.19
C LEU A 7 33.12 19.88 4.04
N ARG A 8 32.98 20.51 2.87
CA ARG A 8 33.80 20.33 1.67
C ARG A 8 34.22 21.71 1.15
N PRO A 9 35.40 22.23 1.55
CA PRO A 9 35.81 23.60 1.26
C PRO A 9 36.02 23.86 -0.24
N GLU A 10 36.20 22.83 -1.05
CA GLU A 10 36.33 22.96 -2.51
C GLU A 10 35.06 23.50 -3.22
N PHE A 11 33.94 23.64 -2.51
CA PHE A 11 32.70 24.25 -2.98
C PHE A 11 32.42 25.65 -2.43
N GLU A 12 33.30 26.21 -1.60
CA GLU A 12 33.15 27.57 -1.10
C GLU A 12 33.22 28.58 -2.26
N GLY A 13 32.23 29.48 -2.35
CA GLY A 13 32.08 30.39 -3.50
C GLY A 13 31.44 29.75 -4.75
N ARG A 14 30.99 28.49 -4.67
CA ARG A 14 30.28 27.76 -5.73
C ARG A 14 28.85 27.40 -5.29
N GLU A 15 28.20 28.30 -4.56
CA GLU A 15 26.88 28.06 -3.95
C GLU A 15 25.81 27.69 -5.00
N SER A 16 25.93 28.19 -6.23
CA SER A 16 25.03 27.88 -7.34
C SER A 16 25.07 26.42 -7.79
N GLU A 17 26.11 25.67 -7.44
CA GLU A 17 26.22 24.23 -7.73
C GLU A 17 25.63 23.34 -6.64
N LEU A 18 25.21 23.94 -5.52
CA LEU A 18 24.65 23.23 -4.39
C LEU A 18 23.14 23.12 -4.52
N MET A 19 22.63 22.00 -4.05
CA MET A 19 21.20 21.76 -3.94
C MET A 19 20.86 21.40 -2.50
N LEU A 20 19.78 21.97 -1.99
CA LEU A 20 19.22 21.56 -0.71
C LEU A 20 18.75 20.11 -0.84
N LEU A 21 19.08 19.26 0.14
CA LEU A 21 18.71 17.84 0.11
C LEU A 21 17.18 17.62 -0.02
N ALA A 22 16.38 18.56 0.48
CA ALA A 22 14.92 18.54 0.32
C ALA A 22 14.46 18.80 -1.13
N ASP A 23 15.23 19.56 -1.91
CA ASP A 23 14.93 19.90 -3.30
C ASP A 23 15.43 18.83 -4.28
N VAL A 24 16.41 17.99 -3.89
CA VAL A 24 16.84 16.81 -4.65
C VAL A 24 15.66 15.92 -5.06
N ALA A 25 14.68 15.77 -4.17
CA ALA A 25 13.49 14.96 -4.44
C ALA A 25 12.65 15.55 -5.58
N LYS A 26 12.50 16.88 -5.61
CA LYS A 26 11.75 17.59 -6.66
C LYS A 26 12.49 17.51 -7.99
N GLU A 27 13.79 17.77 -7.95
CA GLU A 27 14.67 17.72 -9.12
C GLU A 27 14.61 16.34 -9.80
N LEU A 28 14.76 15.27 -9.02
CA LEU A 28 14.79 13.90 -9.55
C LEU A 28 13.42 13.26 -9.71
N GLY A 29 12.32 13.97 -9.41
CA GLY A 29 10.98 13.41 -9.53
C GLY A 29 10.65 12.26 -8.58
N VAL A 30 11.31 12.20 -7.43
CA VAL A 30 11.13 11.13 -6.45
C VAL A 30 10.54 11.65 -5.14
N SER A 31 10.09 10.74 -4.28
CA SER A 31 9.64 11.14 -2.94
C SER A 31 10.83 11.55 -2.04
N PRO A 32 10.67 12.53 -1.13
CA PRO A 32 11.72 12.87 -0.15
C PRO A 32 12.20 11.67 0.69
N GLN A 33 11.29 10.75 1.00
CA GLN A 33 11.62 9.52 1.72
C GLN A 33 12.57 8.61 0.92
N ALA A 34 12.48 8.62 -0.41
CA ALA A 34 13.39 7.86 -1.27
C ALA A 34 14.83 8.39 -1.15
N VAL A 35 15.01 9.72 -1.20
CA VAL A 35 16.33 10.37 -1.02
C VAL A 35 16.92 10.03 0.36
N THR A 36 16.12 10.14 1.43
CA THR A 36 16.53 9.71 2.78
C THR A 36 16.92 8.23 2.83
N ASN A 37 16.15 7.37 2.17
CA ASN A 37 16.46 5.95 2.09
C ASN A 37 17.75 5.67 1.31
N TRP A 38 18.03 6.39 0.23
CA TRP A 38 19.28 6.26 -0.52
C TRP A 38 20.48 6.63 0.32
N ARG A 39 20.46 7.79 0.98
CA ARG A 39 21.53 8.22 1.89
C ARG A 39 21.80 7.19 2.98
N ARG A 40 20.75 6.60 3.56
CA ARG A 40 20.86 5.57 4.60
C ARG A 40 21.38 4.22 4.07
N ARG A 41 20.89 3.76 2.91
CA ARG A 41 21.23 2.45 2.35
C ARG A 41 22.56 2.44 1.60
N HIS A 42 23.01 3.61 1.13
CA HIS A 42 24.17 3.77 0.26
C HIS A 42 25.09 4.88 0.76
N PRO A 43 25.55 4.85 2.03
CA PRO A 43 26.30 5.97 2.62
C PRO A 43 27.64 6.25 1.95
N ARG A 44 28.21 5.26 1.23
CA ARG A 44 29.48 5.41 0.50
C ARG A 44 29.31 5.89 -0.95
N GLN A 45 28.14 5.64 -1.54
CA GLN A 45 27.86 6.00 -2.94
C GLN A 45 27.03 7.27 -3.05
N PHE A 46 26.19 7.54 -2.06
CA PHE A 46 25.39 8.75 -2.04
C PHE A 46 26.30 9.97 -1.83
N PRO A 47 26.08 11.08 -2.55
CA PRO A 47 26.92 12.27 -2.44
C PRO A 47 27.06 12.76 -0.99
N PRO A 48 28.28 13.03 -0.52
CA PRO A 48 28.50 13.53 0.83
C PRO A 48 27.93 14.94 0.97
N THR A 49 27.61 15.32 2.22
CA THR A 49 27.17 16.68 2.54
C THR A 49 28.30 17.66 2.24
N VAL A 50 27.98 18.71 1.49
CA VAL A 50 28.93 19.76 1.10
C VAL A 50 28.94 20.87 2.15
N ALA A 51 27.75 21.32 2.56
CA ALA A 51 27.60 22.40 3.53
C ALA A 51 26.31 22.26 4.34
N MET A 52 26.26 22.97 5.46
CA MET A 52 25.07 23.09 6.30
C MET A 52 24.74 24.55 6.58
N VAL A 53 23.45 24.88 6.59
CA VAL A 53 22.92 26.18 7.05
C VAL A 53 21.84 25.90 8.09
N GLY A 54 22.19 26.00 9.36
CA GLY A 54 21.33 25.53 10.45
C GLY A 54 21.06 24.02 10.34
N ARG A 55 19.80 23.64 10.11
CA ARG A 55 19.39 22.23 9.88
C ARG A 55 19.32 21.83 8.41
N LEU A 56 19.53 22.78 7.50
CA LEU A 56 19.49 22.55 6.07
C LEU A 56 20.80 21.91 5.62
N VAL A 57 20.68 20.83 4.85
CA VAL A 57 21.80 20.02 4.35
C VAL A 57 21.92 20.26 2.85
N TYR A 58 23.08 20.72 2.42
CA TYR A 58 23.39 20.94 1.00
C TYR A 58 24.30 19.83 0.47
N VAL A 59 24.04 19.41 -0.77
CA VAL A 59 24.81 18.42 -1.52
C VAL A 59 25.16 18.99 -2.89
N ALA A 60 26.22 18.49 -3.51
CA ALA A 60 26.60 18.90 -4.86
C ALA A 60 25.55 18.40 -5.86
N ARG A 61 24.94 19.30 -6.63
CA ARG A 61 23.87 18.95 -7.58
C ARG A 61 24.35 17.94 -8.63
N ALA A 62 25.54 18.15 -9.20
CA ALA A 62 26.12 17.26 -10.21
C ALA A 62 26.31 15.83 -9.69
N GLU A 63 26.89 15.66 -8.49
CA GLU A 63 27.11 14.34 -7.88
C GLU A 63 25.79 13.60 -7.61
N VAL A 64 24.72 14.33 -7.26
CA VAL A 64 23.37 13.76 -7.08
C VAL A 64 22.79 13.25 -8.39
N ILE A 65 22.96 14.01 -9.47
CA ILE A 65 22.52 13.61 -10.82
C ILE A 65 23.30 12.37 -11.27
N ASP A 66 24.63 12.35 -11.10
CA ASP A 66 25.47 11.20 -11.44
C ASP A 66 25.08 9.95 -10.63
N PHE A 67 24.83 10.12 -9.33
CA PHE A 67 24.33 9.06 -8.47
C PHE A 67 23.00 8.52 -8.98
N ALA A 68 22.05 9.40 -9.34
CA ALA A 68 20.74 8.98 -9.85
C ALA A 68 20.86 8.24 -11.19
N ALA A 69 21.69 8.74 -12.11
CA ALA A 69 21.97 8.12 -13.39
C ALA A 69 22.59 6.72 -13.22
N SER A 70 23.52 6.55 -12.28
CA SER A 70 24.12 5.23 -11.97
C SER A 70 23.12 4.19 -11.49
N ARG A 71 21.92 4.63 -11.05
CA ARG A 71 20.81 3.77 -10.60
C ARG A 71 19.75 3.55 -11.67
N GLY A 72 19.93 4.07 -12.88
CA GLY A 72 18.94 3.98 -13.95
C GLY A 72 17.68 4.78 -13.66
N LEU A 73 17.77 5.83 -12.83
CA LEU A 73 16.65 6.74 -12.62
C LEU A 73 16.52 7.69 -13.82
N PRO A 74 15.30 8.09 -14.18
CA PRO A 74 15.09 9.10 -15.23
C PRO A 74 15.82 10.39 -14.86
N GLN A 75 16.49 11.00 -15.84
CA GLN A 75 17.15 12.29 -15.67
C GLN A 75 16.11 13.41 -15.48
N PRO A 76 16.45 14.50 -14.77
CA PRO A 76 15.52 15.60 -14.43
C PRO A 76 14.81 16.24 -15.64
N ASP A 77 15.40 16.16 -16.84
CA ASP A 77 14.78 16.66 -18.08
C ASP A 77 13.63 15.76 -18.58
N VAL A 78 13.54 14.53 -18.06
CA VAL A 78 12.38 13.67 -18.22
C VAL A 78 11.42 14.04 -17.11
N VAL A 79 10.50 14.97 -17.40
CA VAL A 79 9.36 15.29 -16.52
C VAL A 79 8.84 13.97 -15.96
N PRO A 80 8.95 13.75 -14.63
CA PRO A 80 8.54 12.50 -14.05
C PRO A 80 7.08 12.31 -14.43
N PRO A 81 6.65 11.11 -14.86
CA PRO A 81 5.22 10.87 -15.02
C PRO A 81 4.58 11.28 -13.70
N GLN A 82 3.68 12.26 -13.75
CA GLN A 82 2.94 12.71 -12.58
C GLN A 82 2.50 11.46 -11.84
N ASN A 83 2.97 11.34 -10.59
CA ASN A 83 2.73 10.28 -9.63
C ASN A 83 1.56 9.39 -10.09
N PRO A 84 1.78 8.10 -10.43
CA PRO A 84 0.87 7.31 -11.27
C PRO A 84 -0.57 7.57 -10.88
N SER A 85 -1.20 8.38 -11.74
CA SER A 85 -2.59 8.80 -11.78
C SER A 85 -3.35 8.57 -10.49
N THR A 86 -3.49 9.62 -9.69
CA THR A 86 -4.67 9.72 -8.83
C THR A 86 -5.90 9.60 -9.73
N VAL A 87 -6.54 8.43 -9.75
CA VAL A 87 -7.72 8.17 -10.58
C VAL A 87 -8.94 8.18 -9.68
N TRP A 88 -9.86 9.08 -9.98
CA TRP A 88 -11.24 8.99 -9.51
C TRP A 88 -12.00 8.13 -10.51
N HIS A 89 -12.42 6.94 -10.09
CA HIS A 89 -13.26 6.06 -10.91
C HIS A 89 -14.74 6.43 -10.80
N ARG A 90 -15.12 7.10 -9.69
CA ARG A 90 -16.49 7.46 -9.35
C ARG A 90 -16.56 8.91 -8.88
N PRO A 91 -16.55 9.89 -9.81
CA PRO A 91 -16.45 11.31 -9.48
C PRO A 91 -17.66 11.82 -8.68
N GLU A 92 -18.80 11.13 -8.70
CA GLU A 92 -19.99 11.48 -7.91
C GLU A 92 -19.77 11.43 -6.38
N PHE A 93 -18.66 10.84 -5.92
CA PHE A 93 -18.26 10.81 -4.52
C PHE A 93 -17.16 11.82 -4.15
N MET A 94 -16.66 12.61 -5.10
CA MET A 94 -15.54 13.55 -4.88
C MET A 94 -15.86 14.56 -3.77
N ASP A 95 -17.10 15.07 -3.75
CA ASP A 95 -17.58 16.04 -2.75
C ASP A 95 -18.19 15.37 -1.50
N ARG A 96 -18.08 14.04 -1.37
CA ARG A 96 -18.68 13.26 -0.27
C ARG A 96 -17.64 12.41 0.48
N PRO A 97 -16.54 13.00 0.97
CA PRO A 97 -15.44 12.24 1.57
C PRO A 97 -15.86 11.45 2.82
N HIS A 98 -16.89 11.88 3.54
CA HIS A 98 -17.40 11.20 4.74
C HIS A 98 -18.05 9.83 4.44
N LEU A 99 -18.45 9.58 3.18
CA LEU A 99 -18.98 8.28 2.73
C LEU A 99 -17.88 7.31 2.32
N LEU A 100 -16.63 7.79 2.22
CA LEU A 100 -15.50 7.01 1.76
C LEU A 100 -14.72 6.46 2.94
N VAL A 101 -14.23 5.24 2.78
CA VAL A 101 -13.33 4.59 3.74
C VAL A 101 -12.12 4.02 3.03
N ASN A 102 -10.97 4.13 3.67
CA ASN A 102 -9.76 3.45 3.25
C ASN A 102 -9.72 2.01 3.78
N LEU A 103 -8.84 1.18 3.22
CA LEU A 103 -8.76 -0.24 3.59
C LEU A 103 -8.37 -0.49 5.06
N ALA A 104 -7.67 0.45 5.71
CA ALA A 104 -7.32 0.33 7.12
C ALA A 104 -8.53 0.62 8.03
N GLU A 105 -9.38 1.58 7.65
CA GLU A 105 -10.65 1.85 8.33
C GLU A 105 -11.61 0.69 8.18
N VAL A 106 -11.72 0.10 6.98
CA VAL A 106 -12.47 -1.13 6.75
C VAL A 106 -11.97 -2.26 7.67
N ALA A 107 -10.65 -2.43 7.76
CA ALA A 107 -10.06 -3.46 8.62
C ALA A 107 -10.42 -3.25 10.10
N ALA A 108 -10.31 -2.02 10.60
CA ALA A 108 -10.68 -1.67 11.96
C ALA A 108 -12.18 -1.87 12.22
N GLN A 109 -13.04 -1.44 11.29
CA GLN A 109 -14.50 -1.53 11.40
C GLN A 109 -14.98 -2.97 11.53
N PHE A 110 -14.37 -3.91 10.81
CA PHE A 110 -14.77 -5.33 10.84
C PHE A 110 -13.89 -6.21 11.73
N GLY A 111 -12.97 -5.64 12.50
CA GLY A 111 -12.08 -6.38 13.39
C GLY A 111 -11.17 -7.39 12.67
N VAL A 112 -10.71 -7.06 11.46
CA VAL A 112 -9.82 -7.91 10.65
C VAL A 112 -8.49 -7.22 10.37
N SER A 113 -7.49 -7.95 9.87
CA SER A 113 -6.23 -7.35 9.45
C SER A 113 -6.36 -6.62 8.11
N ARG A 114 -5.57 -5.56 7.89
CA ARG A 114 -5.48 -4.86 6.60
C ARG A 114 -5.10 -5.81 5.46
N GLN A 115 -4.25 -6.79 5.75
CA GLN A 115 -3.89 -7.82 4.79
C GLN A 115 -5.11 -8.64 4.36
N ALA A 116 -5.99 -9.04 5.30
CA ALA A 116 -7.22 -9.76 4.97
C ALA A 116 -8.12 -8.96 4.02
N VAL A 117 -8.27 -7.65 4.24
CA VAL A 117 -9.03 -6.75 3.34
C VAL A 117 -8.36 -6.67 1.97
N SER A 118 -7.03 -6.59 1.90
CA SER A 118 -6.31 -6.64 0.62
C SER A 118 -6.57 -7.94 -0.14
N TRP A 119 -6.59 -9.08 0.57
CA TRP A 119 -6.93 -10.38 -0.04
C TRP A 119 -8.39 -10.42 -0.50
N TRP A 120 -9.33 -9.78 0.22
CA TRP A 120 -10.72 -9.68 -0.19
C TRP A 120 -10.85 -8.95 -1.52
N ARG A 121 -10.15 -7.83 -1.68
CA ARG A 121 -10.10 -7.07 -2.94
C ARG A 121 -9.52 -7.89 -4.10
N GLN A 122 -8.46 -8.66 -3.86
CA GLN A 122 -7.79 -9.43 -4.91
C GLN A 122 -8.54 -10.67 -5.38
N ARG A 123 -9.34 -11.30 -4.49
CA ARG A 123 -10.00 -12.59 -4.75
C ARG A 123 -11.52 -12.50 -4.89
N GLY A 124 -12.12 -11.41 -4.47
CA GLY A 124 -13.57 -11.25 -4.50
C GLY A 124 -14.00 -10.67 -5.84
N ASP A 125 -14.64 -11.49 -6.67
CA ASP A 125 -15.25 -11.04 -7.94
C ASP A 125 -16.24 -9.87 -7.70
N ASP A 126 -16.88 -9.84 -6.52
CA ASP A 126 -17.88 -8.85 -6.15
C ASP A 126 -17.38 -7.79 -5.15
N PHE A 127 -16.06 -7.65 -4.93
CA PHE A 127 -15.57 -6.63 -4.01
C PHE A 127 -15.95 -5.22 -4.53
N PRO A 128 -16.45 -4.30 -3.69
CA PRO A 128 -16.87 -2.98 -4.14
C PRO A 128 -15.79 -2.24 -4.94
N ALA A 129 -16.20 -1.63 -6.05
CA ALA A 129 -15.30 -0.89 -6.91
C ALA A 129 -14.65 0.28 -6.13
N ALA A 130 -13.36 0.50 -6.36
CA ALA A 130 -12.66 1.64 -5.79
C ALA A 130 -13.28 2.93 -6.33
N VAL A 131 -13.55 3.89 -5.46
CA VAL A 131 -13.95 5.26 -5.84
C VAL A 131 -12.72 6.05 -6.27
N PHE A 132 -11.62 5.85 -5.54
CA PHE A 132 -10.36 6.53 -5.71
C PHE A 132 -9.21 5.54 -5.54
N GLU A 133 -8.26 5.58 -6.47
CA GLU A 133 -7.02 4.83 -6.37
C GLU A 133 -5.82 5.74 -6.59
N SER A 134 -4.85 5.61 -5.70
CA SER A 134 -3.53 6.23 -5.78
C SER A 134 -2.49 5.18 -5.39
N ALA A 135 -1.22 5.48 -5.63
CA ALA A 135 -0.11 4.61 -5.21
C ALA A 135 -0.12 4.26 -3.70
N ARG A 136 -0.78 5.05 -2.84
CA ARG A 136 -0.75 4.89 -1.38
C ARG A 136 -2.07 4.48 -0.76
N GLN A 137 -3.18 4.76 -1.44
CA GLN A 137 -4.50 4.70 -0.84
C GLN A 137 -5.55 4.29 -1.87
N VAL A 138 -6.45 3.45 -1.40
CA VAL A 138 -7.66 3.03 -2.10
C VAL A 138 -8.83 3.41 -1.22
N LEU A 139 -9.81 4.12 -1.78
CA LEU A 139 -11.06 4.45 -1.12
C LEU A 139 -12.20 3.66 -1.73
N VAL A 140 -13.10 3.16 -0.88
CA VAL A 140 -14.34 2.51 -1.27
C VAL A 140 -15.52 3.18 -0.56
N VAL A 141 -16.73 3.03 -1.10
CA VAL A 141 -17.93 3.52 -0.44
C VAL A 141 -18.22 2.67 0.78
N ARG A 142 -18.40 3.32 1.94
CA ARG A 142 -18.61 2.65 3.24
C ARG A 142 -19.82 1.71 3.22
N THR A 143 -20.95 2.17 2.71
CA THR A 143 -22.19 1.37 2.70
C THR A 143 -22.07 0.15 1.79
N GLU A 144 -21.41 0.28 0.64
CA GLU A 144 -21.20 -0.86 -0.29
C GLU A 144 -20.31 -1.94 0.33
N ILE A 145 -19.26 -1.56 1.08
CA ILE A 145 -18.42 -2.55 1.77
C ILE A 145 -19.16 -3.21 2.95
N GLU A 146 -20.01 -2.48 3.66
CA GLU A 146 -20.87 -3.03 4.71
C GLU A 146 -21.85 -4.07 4.16
N ASP A 147 -22.54 -3.73 3.06
CA ASP A 147 -23.49 -4.63 2.40
C ASP A 147 -22.79 -5.87 1.85
N TRP A 148 -21.62 -5.68 1.22
CA TRP A 148 -20.82 -6.79 0.72
C TRP A 148 -20.36 -7.74 1.84
N VAL A 149 -19.85 -7.21 2.97
CA VAL A 149 -19.44 -8.03 4.12
C VAL A 149 -20.64 -8.78 4.70
N ARG A 150 -21.80 -8.13 4.80
CA ARG A 150 -23.04 -8.74 5.27
C ARG A 150 -23.46 -9.92 4.37
N ALA A 151 -23.52 -9.71 3.06
CA ALA A 151 -23.87 -10.74 2.08
C ALA A 151 -22.88 -11.92 2.12
N ARG A 152 -21.58 -11.63 2.19
CA ARG A 152 -20.52 -12.64 2.29
C ARG A 152 -20.65 -13.49 3.57
N ASN A 153 -20.97 -12.87 4.70
CA ASN A 153 -21.14 -13.58 5.97
C ASN A 153 -22.39 -14.46 5.96
N LEU A 154 -23.49 -13.97 5.36
CA LEU A 154 -24.70 -14.76 5.17
C LEU A 154 -24.42 -16.00 4.31
N ALA A 155 -23.80 -15.83 3.14
CA ALA A 155 -23.46 -16.95 2.26
C ALA A 155 -22.52 -17.97 2.94
N ARG A 156 -21.60 -17.51 3.80
CA ARG A 156 -20.74 -18.39 4.60
C ARG A 156 -21.55 -19.17 5.63
N ALA A 157 -22.49 -18.53 6.32
CA ALA A 157 -23.36 -19.17 7.31
C ALA A 157 -24.25 -20.23 6.67
N GLU A 158 -24.82 -19.95 5.51
CA GLU A 158 -25.64 -20.89 4.73
C GLU A 158 -24.83 -22.12 4.30
N ARG A 159 -23.63 -21.92 3.74
CA ARG A 159 -22.72 -23.04 3.38
C ARG A 159 -22.34 -23.88 4.59
N ALA A 160 -22.07 -23.25 5.74
CA ALA A 160 -21.77 -23.97 6.97
C ALA A 160 -22.97 -24.76 7.50
N HIS A 161 -24.18 -24.20 7.40
CA HIS A 161 -25.41 -24.91 7.73
C HIS A 161 -25.65 -26.11 6.81
N ALA A 162 -25.56 -25.93 5.50
CA ALA A 162 -25.71 -27.00 4.52
C ALA A 162 -24.73 -28.16 4.77
N ARG A 163 -23.45 -27.86 5.06
CA ARG A 163 -22.44 -28.87 5.42
C ARG A 163 -22.82 -29.63 6.69
N ARG A 164 -23.34 -28.96 7.72
CA ARG A 164 -23.79 -29.62 8.96
C ARG A 164 -24.97 -30.55 8.71
N VAL A 165 -25.95 -30.12 7.91
CA VAL A 165 -27.10 -30.94 7.52
C VAL A 165 -26.65 -32.17 6.74
N GLN A 166 -25.77 -32.00 5.76
CA GLN A 166 -25.21 -33.10 4.98
C GLN A 166 -24.48 -34.11 5.86
N ALA A 167 -23.57 -33.64 6.74
CA ALA A 167 -22.84 -34.50 7.66
C ALA A 167 -23.77 -35.28 8.61
N SER A 168 -24.87 -34.66 9.07
CA SER A 168 -25.87 -35.34 9.90
C SER A 168 -26.64 -36.40 9.11
N ARG A 169 -27.01 -36.14 7.86
CA ARG A 169 -27.65 -37.13 6.99
C ARG A 169 -26.74 -38.32 6.70
N GLU A 170 -25.46 -38.06 6.41
CA GLU A 170 -24.47 -39.11 6.16
C GLU A 170 -24.26 -40.00 7.40
N ARG A 171 -24.21 -39.40 8.60
CA ARG A 171 -24.15 -40.16 9.86
C ARG A 171 -25.40 -41.01 10.09
N ALA A 172 -26.60 -40.47 9.83
CA ALA A 172 -27.84 -41.23 9.94
C ALA A 172 -27.87 -42.40 8.96
N ARG A 173 -27.45 -42.18 7.71
CA ARG A 173 -27.37 -43.23 6.69
C ARG A 173 -26.39 -44.34 7.09
N ARG A 174 -25.20 -43.99 7.59
CA ARG A 174 -24.22 -44.98 8.08
C ARG A 174 -24.79 -45.82 9.22
N ARG A 175 -25.43 -45.20 10.21
CA ARG A 175 -26.07 -45.94 11.32
C ARG A 175 -27.13 -46.94 10.86
N LEU A 176 -27.94 -46.57 9.87
CA LEU A 176 -28.94 -47.48 9.30
C LEU A 176 -28.28 -48.63 8.55
N SER A 177 -27.22 -48.37 7.77
CA SER A 177 -26.46 -49.42 7.09
C SER A 177 -25.81 -50.40 8.08
N ASP A 178 -25.23 -49.91 9.17
CA ASP A 178 -24.60 -50.75 10.20
C ASP A 178 -25.64 -51.63 10.91
N ALA A 179 -26.83 -51.08 11.20
CA ALA A 179 -27.93 -51.84 11.82
C ALA A 179 -28.44 -52.99 10.93
N VAL A 180 -28.44 -52.83 9.60
CA VAL A 180 -28.87 -53.87 8.66
C VAL A 180 -27.82 -54.98 8.53
N LEU A 181 -26.52 -54.64 8.60
CA LEU A 181 -25.42 -55.59 8.44
C LEU A 181 -25.06 -56.36 9.71
N THR A 182 -25.78 -56.13 10.81
CA THR A 182 -25.64 -56.90 12.06
C THR A 182 -26.84 -57.84 12.24
N PRO A 183 -27.08 -58.83 11.34
CA PRO A 183 -28.15 -59.80 11.56
C PRO A 183 -27.81 -60.61 12.81
N GLY A 184 -28.79 -60.74 13.71
CA GLY A 184 -28.60 -61.14 15.08
C GLY A 184 -27.66 -62.32 15.28
N THR A 185 -26.54 -62.05 15.95
CA THR A 185 -25.84 -63.02 16.79
C THR A 185 -26.71 -63.30 18.02
N ALA A 186 -27.93 -63.81 17.80
CA ALA A 186 -28.79 -64.34 18.84
C ALA A 186 -28.54 -65.85 18.84
N ALA A 187 -27.73 -66.29 19.81
CA ALA A 187 -27.51 -67.69 20.16
C ALA A 187 -28.74 -68.25 20.89
#